data_AF-A0A2D5MLS0-F1
#
_entry.id   AF-A0A2D5MLS0-F1
#
_cell.length_a   1.000
_cell.length_b   1.000
_cell.length_c   1.000
_cell.angle_alpha   90.00
_cell.angle_beta   90.00
_cell.angle_gamma   90.00
#
_symmetry.space_group_name_H-M   'P 1'
#
loop_
_entity.id
_entity.type
_entity.pdbx_description
1 polymer ?
#
loop_
_entity_poly.entity_id
_entity_poly.type
_entity_poly.pdbx_seq_one_letter_code
_entity_poly.pdbx_strand_id
1 'polypeptide(L)'
;MNSIGYTHLLAFLLHSISAILAFLSQPESGLELGKLVVHKVDFNTSAALETTTGPPARRLLSTSQTLTVTQSDHIVFDNINIVGLIFTNEVITAVSHLIGVIGFFLYTSSMMADGRHLESVRRYIEYAVTAGLLEVALLVGMGSKSFYQVLFILLTNVAIQLMGYMSERTQDRMRQIYYSIGGFVLLAPSLIIIVWNATLVTGMERVEELAYTYLALYVLFGLHNLFDHVLAFWRNAIDRDTGYNILSIATKIGLSWMLIAITFKTYKDAGVVLEPEVDLDFVMLQDALRYGIIGFVVLGLAIVAMLPKPGTAAVPGTRAEQQGLMMKDTRV
;
A
#
# COMPACT_ATOMS: atom_id res chain seq x y z
N MET A 1 16.49 27.14 2.37
CA MET A 1 15.71 26.49 3.45
C MET A 1 15.71 24.99 3.20
N ASN A 2 15.70 24.18 4.27
CA ASN A 2 15.73 22.71 4.18
C ASN A 2 14.31 22.12 4.23
N SER A 3 13.50 22.40 3.21
CA SER A 3 12.09 21.96 3.14
C SER A 3 11.95 20.43 3.26
N ILE A 4 12.90 19.68 2.70
CA ILE A 4 12.93 18.22 2.81
C ILE A 4 13.11 17.80 4.28
N GLY A 5 14.10 18.36 4.99
CA GLY A 5 14.30 18.08 6.41
C GLY A 5 13.05 18.37 7.27
N TYR A 6 12.35 19.49 7.03
CA TYR A 6 11.12 19.81 7.75
C TYR A 6 9.97 18.84 7.45
N THR A 7 9.84 18.35 6.21
CA THR A 7 8.81 17.35 5.90
C THR A 7 9.15 15.97 6.46
N HIS A 8 10.43 15.60 6.59
CA HIS A 8 10.80 14.42 7.39
C HIS A 8 10.47 14.60 8.86
N LEU A 9 10.70 15.78 9.44
CA LEU A 9 10.38 16.04 10.83
C LEU A 9 8.87 15.91 11.08
N LEU A 10 8.05 16.50 10.20
CA LEU A 10 6.60 16.34 10.25
C LEU A 10 6.19 14.87 10.17
N ALA A 11 6.71 14.14 9.18
CA ALA A 11 6.41 12.72 9.00
C ALA A 11 6.82 11.89 10.23
N PHE A 12 8.02 12.12 10.75
CA PHE A 12 8.52 11.43 11.95
C PHE A 12 7.58 11.62 13.15
N LEU A 13 7.17 12.87 13.42
CA LEU A 13 6.27 13.18 14.53
C LEU A 13 4.91 12.49 14.35
N LEU A 14 4.30 12.61 13.18
CA LEU A 14 2.97 12.05 12.92
C LEU A 14 2.98 10.53 12.94
N HIS A 15 3.97 9.87 12.34
CA HIS A 15 4.09 8.41 12.37
C HIS A 15 4.45 7.89 13.76
N SER A 16 5.22 8.64 14.57
CA SER A 16 5.49 8.25 15.96
C SER A 16 4.23 8.30 16.81
N ILE A 17 3.42 9.36 16.68
CA ILE A 17 2.14 9.48 17.37
C ILE A 17 1.19 8.36 16.90
N SER A 18 1.08 8.15 15.59
CA SER A 18 0.28 7.08 14.98
C SER A 18 0.69 5.69 15.51
N ALA A 19 2.00 5.39 15.57
CA ALA A 19 2.51 4.14 16.13
C ALA A 19 2.16 3.97 17.61
N ILE A 20 2.33 5.01 18.44
CA ILE A 20 1.97 4.96 19.87
C ILE A 20 0.48 4.67 20.02
N LEU A 21 -0.37 5.39 19.28
CA LEU A 21 -1.81 5.20 19.34
C LEU A 21 -2.22 3.81 18.83
N ALA A 22 -1.60 3.29 17.76
CA ALA A 22 -1.86 1.95 17.25
C ALA A 22 -1.43 0.86 18.25
N PHE A 23 -0.30 1.05 18.94
CA PHE A 23 0.16 0.16 20.01
C PHE A 23 -0.84 0.11 21.17
N LEU A 24 -1.30 1.27 21.64
CA LEU A 24 -2.32 1.38 22.69
C LEU A 24 -3.69 0.84 22.26
N SER A 25 -3.93 0.71 20.95
CA SER A 25 -5.16 0.17 20.37
C SER A 25 -5.05 -1.30 20.01
N GLN A 26 -4.00 -2.02 20.43
CA GLN A 26 -3.94 -3.45 20.19
C GLN A 26 -4.91 -4.19 21.12
N PRO A 27 -5.78 -5.07 20.59
CA PRO A 27 -6.72 -5.83 21.40
C PRO A 27 -6.00 -6.91 22.23
N GLU A 28 -6.43 -7.13 23.48
CA GLU A 28 -5.78 -8.12 24.35
C GLU A 28 -6.23 -9.58 24.11
N SER A 29 -7.46 -9.84 23.64
CA SER A 29 -7.90 -11.23 23.30
C SER A 29 -9.23 -11.38 22.54
N GLY A 30 -9.81 -10.31 21.98
CA GLY A 30 -11.15 -10.35 21.38
C GLY A 30 -11.22 -10.46 19.85
N LEU A 31 -10.15 -10.12 19.11
CA LEU A 31 -10.22 -10.12 17.64
C LEU A 31 -9.81 -11.48 17.07
N GLU A 32 -10.62 -12.02 16.16
CA GLU A 32 -10.17 -13.11 15.28
C GLU A 32 -9.02 -12.59 14.42
N LEU A 33 -7.82 -13.06 14.75
CA LEU A 33 -6.61 -12.75 14.02
C LEU A 33 -6.68 -13.36 12.61
N GLY A 34 -6.13 -12.67 11.62
CA GLY A 34 -6.17 -13.08 10.23
C GLY A 34 -5.43 -14.41 9.99
N LYS A 35 -5.81 -15.14 8.95
CA LYS A 35 -5.15 -16.39 8.53
C LYS A 35 -4.87 -16.39 7.04
N LEU A 36 -3.74 -16.96 6.64
CA LEU A 36 -3.37 -17.17 5.24
C LEU A 36 -3.26 -18.66 4.95
N VAL A 37 -3.92 -19.07 3.88
CA VAL A 37 -4.06 -20.46 3.47
C VAL A 37 -3.68 -20.65 2.01
N VAL A 38 -3.37 -21.89 1.67
CA VAL A 38 -3.28 -22.41 0.31
C VAL A 38 -4.31 -23.52 0.15
N HIS A 39 -5.07 -23.52 -0.93
CA HIS A 39 -6.03 -24.59 -1.20
C HIS A 39 -5.29 -25.90 -1.47
N LYS A 40 -5.65 -26.92 -0.70
CA LYS A 40 -5.21 -28.30 -0.83
C LYS A 40 -6.33 -29.10 -1.51
N VAL A 41 -5.98 -29.80 -2.59
CA VAL A 41 -6.91 -30.65 -3.33
C VAL A 41 -6.41 -32.08 -3.25
N ASP A 42 -7.20 -32.95 -2.61
CA ASP A 42 -6.92 -34.37 -2.50
C ASP A 42 -7.80 -35.14 -3.50
N PHE A 43 -7.16 -35.87 -4.41
CA PHE A 43 -7.83 -36.71 -5.40
C PHE A 43 -7.85 -38.15 -4.90
N ASN A 44 -9.00 -38.59 -4.39
CA ASN A 44 -9.18 -39.93 -3.83
C ASN A 44 -9.95 -40.80 -4.82
N THR A 45 -9.42 -41.98 -5.16
CA THR A 45 -10.13 -42.98 -5.96
C THR A 45 -10.71 -44.05 -5.05
N SER A 46 -12.00 -44.35 -5.21
CA SER A 46 -12.64 -45.50 -4.58
C SER A 46 -13.21 -46.41 -5.66
N ALA A 47 -12.92 -47.71 -5.57
CA ALA A 47 -13.53 -48.71 -6.44
C ALA A 47 -14.78 -49.26 -5.75
N ALA A 48 -15.95 -49.04 -6.35
CA ALA A 48 -17.16 -49.72 -5.94
C ALA A 48 -17.31 -50.99 -6.78
N LEU A 49 -17.46 -52.13 -6.10
CA LEU A 49 -17.88 -53.39 -6.73
C LEU A 49 -19.40 -53.36 -6.88
N GLU A 50 -19.88 -53.00 -8.06
CA GLU A 50 -21.30 -53.14 -8.39
C GLU A 50 -21.60 -54.60 -8.72
N THR A 51 -22.11 -55.35 -7.73
CA THR A 51 -22.75 -56.63 -7.99
C THR A 51 -24.16 -56.38 -8.52
N THR A 52 -24.33 -56.48 -9.83
CA THR A 52 -25.66 -56.50 -10.46
C THR A 52 -26.39 -57.78 -10.05
N THR A 53 -27.52 -57.64 -9.35
CA THR A 53 -28.42 -58.76 -9.01
C THR A 53 -29.23 -59.14 -10.25
N GLY A 54 -28.63 -59.96 -11.12
CA GLY A 54 -29.28 -60.56 -12.29
C GLY A 54 -29.12 -62.08 -12.34
N PRO A 55 -29.97 -62.80 -13.09
CA PRO A 55 -29.95 -64.27 -13.19
C PRO A 55 -28.58 -64.80 -13.67
N PRO A 56 -28.21 -66.06 -13.37
CA PRO A 56 -26.83 -66.57 -13.34
C PRO A 56 -26.09 -66.72 -14.69
N ALA A 57 -26.52 -66.05 -15.76
CA ALA A 57 -25.83 -66.04 -17.04
C ALA A 57 -25.05 -64.72 -17.19
N ARG A 58 -23.75 -64.77 -16.90
CA ARG A 58 -22.73 -63.73 -17.18
C ARG A 58 -22.76 -62.52 -16.22
N ARG A 59 -22.15 -62.68 -15.03
CA ARG A 59 -21.73 -61.53 -14.20
C ARG A 59 -20.62 -60.77 -14.92
N LEU A 60 -20.94 -59.61 -15.48
CA LEU A 60 -19.93 -58.63 -15.89
C LEU A 60 -19.51 -57.87 -14.63
N LEU A 61 -18.27 -58.08 -14.17
CA LEU A 61 -17.65 -57.24 -13.16
C LEU A 61 -17.29 -55.90 -13.82
N SER A 62 -18.21 -54.94 -13.80
CA SER A 62 -17.85 -53.55 -14.07
C SER A 62 -17.30 -52.94 -12.79
N THR A 63 -16.01 -52.59 -12.79
CA THR A 63 -15.44 -51.81 -11.69
C THR A 63 -15.75 -50.35 -11.97
N SER A 64 -16.73 -49.75 -11.28
CA SER A 64 -16.93 -48.31 -11.34
C SER A 64 -15.90 -47.66 -10.40
N GLN A 65 -14.94 -46.95 -10.97
CA GLN A 65 -14.04 -46.10 -10.20
C GLN A 65 -14.73 -44.76 -9.98
N THR A 66 -14.96 -44.40 -8.73
CA THR A 66 -15.44 -43.07 -8.36
C THR A 66 -14.24 -42.22 -7.97
N LEU A 67 -14.05 -41.10 -8.66
CA LEU A 67 -13.10 -40.07 -8.27
C LEU A 67 -13.80 -39.11 -7.30
N THR A 68 -13.32 -39.06 -6.06
CA THR A 68 -13.75 -38.09 -5.05
C THR A 68 -12.70 -37.00 -4.93
N VAL A 69 -13.09 -35.75 -5.15
CA VAL A 69 -12.22 -34.58 -4.98
C VAL A 69 -12.55 -33.94 -3.64
N THR A 70 -11.61 -33.94 -2.70
CA THR A 70 -11.76 -33.27 -1.40
C THR A 70 -10.95 -31.98 -1.41
N GLN A 71 -11.61 -30.85 -1.14
CA GLN A 71 -10.96 -29.55 -0.99
C GLN A 71 -10.81 -29.21 0.49
N SER A 72 -9.62 -28.80 0.89
CA SER A 72 -9.32 -28.34 2.24
C SER A 72 -8.32 -27.18 2.18
N ASP A 73 -8.14 -26.48 3.29
CA ASP A 73 -7.16 -25.39 3.39
C ASP A 73 -5.92 -25.86 4.14
N HIS A 74 -4.73 -25.63 3.56
CA HIS A 74 -3.47 -25.71 4.27
C HIS A 74 -3.13 -24.34 4.86
N ILE A 75 -3.05 -24.24 6.18
CA ILE A 75 -2.72 -23.01 6.89
C ILE A 75 -1.23 -22.75 6.77
N VAL A 76 -0.86 -21.62 6.15
CA VAL A 76 0.53 -21.18 6.01
C VAL A 76 0.89 -20.24 7.15
N PHE A 77 0.01 -19.28 7.43
CA PHE A 77 0.12 -18.37 8.57
C PHE A 77 -1.23 -18.30 9.29
N ASP A 78 -1.17 -18.23 10.61
CA ASP A 78 -2.31 -18.07 11.47
C ASP A 78 -2.03 -16.97 12.49
N ASN A 79 -3.07 -16.49 13.15
CA ASN A 79 -2.96 -15.51 14.22
C ASN A 79 -2.30 -14.18 13.80
N ILE A 80 -2.61 -13.69 12.59
CA ILE A 80 -2.09 -12.42 12.08
C ILE A 80 -2.81 -11.25 12.76
N ASN A 81 -2.10 -10.48 13.58
CA ASN A 81 -2.60 -9.26 14.20
C ASN A 81 -2.52 -8.07 13.22
N ILE A 82 -3.67 -7.66 12.66
CA ILE A 82 -3.77 -6.55 11.70
C ILE A 82 -3.35 -5.22 12.30
N VAL A 83 -3.80 -4.91 13.52
CA VAL A 83 -3.38 -3.68 14.23
C VAL A 83 -1.89 -3.74 14.56
N GLY A 84 -1.37 -4.92 14.86
CA GLY A 84 0.07 -5.17 15.03
C GLY A 84 0.89 -4.94 13.77
N LEU A 85 0.37 -5.34 12.60
CA LEU A 85 1.00 -5.04 11.30
C LEU A 85 1.03 -3.53 11.03
N ILE A 86 -0.08 -2.83 11.31
CA ILE A 86 -0.17 -1.37 11.19
C ILE A 86 0.84 -0.69 12.11
N PHE A 87 0.87 -1.08 13.39
CA PHE A 87 1.86 -0.58 14.34
C PHE A 87 3.30 -0.76 13.81
N THR A 88 3.63 -1.96 13.33
CA THR A 88 4.95 -2.27 12.79
C THR A 88 5.27 -1.40 11.58
N ASN A 89 4.30 -1.21 10.69
CA ASN A 89 4.42 -0.33 9.54
C ASN A 89 4.74 1.11 9.94
N GLU A 90 3.99 1.68 10.89
CA GLU A 90 4.17 3.04 11.38
C GLU A 90 5.52 3.24 12.08
N VAL A 91 5.99 2.24 12.85
CA VAL A 91 7.32 2.27 13.49
C VAL A 91 8.43 2.30 12.45
N ILE A 92 8.38 1.43 11.43
CA ILE A 92 9.41 1.39 10.38
C ILE A 92 9.44 2.72 9.62
N THR A 93 8.26 3.27 9.28
CA THR A 93 8.16 4.58 8.62
C THR A 93 8.70 5.69 9.52
N ALA A 94 8.34 5.74 10.81
CA ALA A 94 8.86 6.73 11.75
C ALA A 94 10.39 6.68 11.85
N VAL A 95 10.96 5.49 12.02
CA VAL A 95 12.43 5.30 12.06
C VAL A 95 13.08 5.76 10.76
N SER A 96 12.48 5.43 9.61
CA SER A 96 12.98 5.88 8.32
C SER A 96 12.99 7.41 8.20
N HIS A 97 11.91 8.08 8.64
CA HIS A 97 11.90 9.55 8.65
C HIS A 97 12.84 10.16 9.68
N LEU A 98 13.10 9.50 10.83
CA LEU A 98 14.12 9.93 11.78
C LEU A 98 15.53 9.89 11.14
N ILE A 99 15.84 8.87 10.35
CA ILE A 99 17.07 8.81 9.54
C ILE A 99 17.11 10.01 8.58
N GLY A 100 15.99 10.33 7.92
CA GLY A 100 15.86 11.51 7.08
C GLY A 100 16.09 12.83 7.84
N VAL A 101 15.54 12.99 9.04
CA VAL A 101 15.76 14.15 9.93
C VAL A 101 17.25 14.28 10.27
N ILE A 102 17.86 13.22 10.79
CA ILE A 102 19.29 13.20 11.13
C ILE A 102 20.13 13.56 9.90
N GLY A 103 19.84 12.92 8.76
CA GLY A 103 20.54 13.16 7.50
C GLY A 103 20.43 14.62 7.05
N PHE A 104 19.22 15.17 6.95
CA PHE A 104 19.02 16.50 6.41
C PHE A 104 19.42 17.62 7.38
N PHE A 105 19.36 17.42 8.70
CA PHE A 105 19.76 18.45 9.69
C PHE A 105 21.23 18.38 10.11
N LEU A 106 21.84 17.19 10.16
CA LEU A 106 23.23 17.01 10.64
C LEU A 106 24.21 16.66 9.51
N TYR A 107 23.74 16.05 8.42
CA TYR A 107 24.58 15.55 7.32
C TYR A 107 24.10 16.04 5.94
N THR A 108 23.61 17.28 5.86
CA THR A 108 22.95 17.83 4.67
C THR A 108 23.78 17.67 3.40
N SER A 109 25.10 17.92 3.46
CA SER A 109 25.99 17.81 2.31
C SER A 109 26.02 16.41 1.71
N SER A 110 26.00 15.37 2.56
CA SER A 110 25.94 13.97 2.12
C SER A 110 24.57 13.62 1.55
N MET A 111 23.49 14.09 2.17
CA MET A 111 22.12 13.87 1.69
C MET A 111 21.83 14.56 0.35
N MET A 112 22.50 15.68 0.08
CA MET A 112 22.35 16.44 -1.18
C MET A 112 23.28 15.96 -2.30
N ALA A 113 24.27 15.10 -1.99
CA ALA A 113 25.23 14.59 -2.96
C ALA A 113 24.58 13.62 -3.98
N ASP A 114 25.21 13.49 -5.16
CA ASP A 114 24.82 12.55 -6.24
C ASP A 114 23.31 12.57 -6.56
N GLY A 115 22.74 13.76 -6.67
CA GLY A 115 21.32 13.94 -6.96
C GLY A 115 20.39 13.41 -5.86
N ARG A 116 20.85 13.44 -4.60
CA ARG A 116 20.15 12.92 -3.41
C ARG A 116 20.03 11.40 -3.37
N HIS A 117 21.10 10.70 -3.75
CA HIS A 117 21.12 9.23 -3.81
C HIS A 117 20.74 8.57 -2.47
N LEU A 118 21.26 9.07 -1.34
CA LEU A 118 20.93 8.51 -0.02
C LEU A 118 19.45 8.65 0.34
N GLU A 119 18.81 9.78 -0.01
CA GLU A 119 17.37 9.97 0.21
C GLU A 119 16.54 9.04 -0.69
N SER A 120 16.97 8.87 -1.95
CA SER A 120 16.33 7.92 -2.87
C SER A 120 16.41 6.48 -2.34
N VAL A 121 17.59 6.03 -1.90
CA VAL A 121 17.78 4.70 -1.31
C VAL A 121 16.91 4.51 -0.06
N ARG A 122 16.94 5.47 0.87
CA ARG A 122 16.12 5.43 2.09
C ARG A 122 14.64 5.28 1.74
N ARG A 123 14.12 6.13 0.85
CA ARG A 123 12.71 6.12 0.45
C ARG A 123 12.29 4.80 -0.18
N TYR A 124 13.02 4.30 -1.18
CA TYR A 124 12.59 3.09 -1.89
C TYR A 124 12.76 1.82 -1.06
N ILE A 125 13.76 1.75 -0.18
CA ILE A 125 13.87 0.65 0.80
C ILE A 125 12.71 0.69 1.78
N GLU A 126 12.40 1.86 2.35
CA GLU A 126 11.25 2.02 3.25
C GLU A 126 9.95 1.61 2.54
N TYR A 127 9.69 2.12 1.34
CA TYR A 127 8.46 1.82 0.60
C TYR A 127 8.38 0.35 0.18
N ALA A 128 9.51 -0.31 -0.07
CA ALA A 128 9.52 -1.73 -0.45
C ALA A 128 9.00 -2.61 0.70
N VAL A 129 9.22 -2.17 1.93
CA VAL A 129 8.75 -2.84 3.14
C VAL A 129 7.36 -2.35 3.53
N THR A 130 7.21 -1.05 3.74
CA THR A 130 6.03 -0.43 4.37
C THR A 130 4.80 -0.41 3.46
N ALA A 131 4.95 -0.10 2.17
CA ALA A 131 3.80 -0.18 1.25
C ALA A 131 3.28 -1.62 1.14
N GLY A 132 4.18 -2.60 1.10
CA GLY A 132 3.83 -4.01 1.08
C GLY A 132 3.15 -4.48 2.37
N LEU A 133 3.68 -4.09 3.55
CA LEU A 133 3.05 -4.39 4.84
C LEU A 133 1.65 -3.78 4.96
N LEU A 134 1.47 -2.53 4.50
CA LEU A 134 0.18 -1.86 4.51
C LEU A 134 -0.82 -2.55 3.56
N GLU A 135 -0.40 -2.93 2.35
CA GLU A 135 -1.26 -3.67 1.41
C GLU A 135 -1.68 -5.03 1.96
N VAL A 136 -0.77 -5.73 2.66
CA VAL A 136 -1.10 -6.98 3.35
C VAL A 136 -2.08 -6.73 4.49
N ALA A 137 -1.87 -5.70 5.30
CA ALA A 137 -2.78 -5.34 6.38
C ALA A 137 -4.19 -5.02 5.83
N LEU A 138 -4.29 -4.29 4.72
CA LEU A 138 -5.55 -4.02 4.03
C LEU A 138 -6.21 -5.32 3.53
N LEU A 139 -5.48 -6.14 2.78
CA LEU A 139 -6.05 -7.33 2.17
C LEU A 139 -6.51 -8.37 3.21
N VAL A 140 -5.68 -8.65 4.22
CA VAL A 140 -6.00 -9.60 5.29
C VAL A 140 -7.01 -9.00 6.27
N GLY A 141 -6.92 -7.71 6.55
CA GLY A 141 -7.88 -6.99 7.40
C GLY A 141 -9.29 -6.95 6.82
N MET A 142 -9.42 -7.00 5.49
CA MET A 142 -10.68 -7.21 4.77
C MET A 142 -11.10 -8.69 4.68
N GLY A 143 -10.42 -9.60 5.41
CA GLY A 143 -10.80 -11.00 5.51
C GLY A 143 -10.28 -11.92 4.39
N SER A 144 -9.42 -11.44 3.48
CA SER A 144 -8.80 -12.34 2.49
C SER A 144 -7.87 -13.34 3.18
N LYS A 145 -7.96 -14.60 2.74
CA LYS A 145 -7.16 -15.71 3.26
C LYS A 145 -6.12 -16.22 2.26
N SER A 146 -6.02 -15.63 1.07
CA SER A 146 -5.16 -16.17 0.02
C SER A 146 -3.69 -15.82 0.24
N PHE A 147 -2.88 -16.83 0.59
CA PHE A 147 -1.42 -16.65 0.69
C PHE A 147 -0.80 -16.20 -0.64
N TYR A 148 -1.31 -16.69 -1.78
CA TYR A 148 -0.78 -16.34 -3.09
C TYR A 148 -1.01 -14.86 -3.45
N GLN A 149 -2.16 -14.28 -3.07
CA GLN A 149 -2.41 -12.86 -3.29
C GLN A 149 -1.44 -12.00 -2.48
N VAL A 150 -1.21 -12.35 -1.20
CA VAL A 150 -0.23 -11.68 -0.35
C VAL A 150 1.18 -11.77 -0.93
N LEU A 151 1.60 -12.96 -1.36
CA LEU A 151 2.93 -13.15 -1.96
C LEU A 151 3.09 -12.32 -3.25
N PHE A 152 2.07 -12.31 -4.11
CA PHE A 152 2.05 -11.51 -5.33
C PHE A 152 2.21 -10.02 -5.03
N ILE A 153 1.45 -9.49 -4.07
CA ILE A 153 1.50 -8.08 -3.66
C ILE A 153 2.90 -7.73 -3.17
N LEU A 154 3.49 -8.52 -2.27
CA LEU A 154 4.81 -8.25 -1.71
C LEU A 154 5.91 -8.23 -2.78
N LEU A 155 5.92 -9.23 -3.67
CA LEU A 155 6.92 -9.32 -4.74
C LEU A 155 6.76 -8.18 -5.75
N THR A 156 5.52 -7.86 -6.11
CA THR A 156 5.22 -6.78 -7.06
C THR A 156 5.54 -5.41 -6.47
N ASN A 157 5.27 -5.19 -5.17
CA ASN A 157 5.66 -3.95 -4.49
C ASN A 157 7.17 -3.73 -4.54
N VAL A 158 7.98 -4.75 -4.24
CA VAL A 158 9.45 -4.66 -4.37
C VAL A 158 9.86 -4.27 -5.79
N ALA A 159 9.26 -4.90 -6.82
CA ALA A 159 9.53 -4.56 -8.21
C ALA A 159 9.16 -3.11 -8.54
N ILE A 160 8.01 -2.62 -8.09
CA ILE A 160 7.56 -1.22 -8.28
C ILE A 160 8.56 -0.25 -7.66
N GLN A 161 9.03 -0.52 -6.43
CA GLN A 161 10.00 0.36 -5.77
C GLN A 161 11.37 0.34 -6.47
N LEU A 162 11.80 -0.81 -6.99
CA LEU A 162 13.01 -0.90 -7.82
C LEU A 162 12.86 -0.09 -9.12
N MET A 163 11.70 -0.13 -9.77
CA MET A 163 11.43 0.68 -10.97
C MET A 163 11.49 2.18 -10.65
N GLY A 164 10.91 2.60 -9.53
CA GLY A 164 11.03 3.98 -9.05
C GLY A 164 12.47 4.41 -8.81
N TYR A 165 13.24 3.60 -8.07
CA TYR A 165 14.66 3.87 -7.84
C TYR A 165 15.46 3.97 -9.14
N MET A 166 15.24 3.05 -10.09
CA MET A 166 15.93 3.08 -11.39
C MET A 166 15.54 4.31 -12.22
N SER A 167 14.29 4.78 -12.11
CA SER A 167 13.85 6.06 -12.70
C SER A 167 14.69 7.22 -12.17
N GLU A 168 14.97 7.27 -10.88
CA GLU A 168 15.74 8.38 -10.32
C GLU A 168 17.25 8.29 -10.60
N ARG A 169 17.77 7.08 -10.84
CA ARG A 169 19.21 6.86 -11.07
C ARG A 169 19.66 7.01 -12.51
N THR A 170 18.74 6.97 -13.47
CA THR A 170 19.06 7.26 -14.86
C THR A 170 19.00 8.77 -15.14
N GLN A 171 19.91 9.25 -15.98
CA GLN A 171 19.88 10.64 -16.51
C GLN A 171 19.09 10.75 -17.82
N ASP A 172 18.79 9.61 -18.46
CA ASP A 172 17.99 9.54 -19.68
C ASP A 172 16.49 9.70 -19.35
N ARG A 173 15.93 10.85 -19.72
CA ARG A 173 14.53 11.20 -19.47
C ARG A 173 13.53 10.18 -20.03
N MET A 174 13.78 9.61 -21.21
CA MET A 174 12.86 8.63 -21.79
C MET A 174 12.86 7.34 -20.96
N ARG A 175 14.04 6.92 -20.48
CA ARG A 175 14.12 5.79 -19.53
C ARG A 175 13.38 6.09 -18.23
N GLN A 176 13.48 7.31 -17.69
CA GLN A 176 12.72 7.72 -16.49
C GLN A 176 11.20 7.54 -16.70
N ILE A 177 10.69 7.99 -17.86
CA ILE A 177 9.29 7.85 -18.22
C ILE A 177 8.90 6.37 -18.37
N TYR A 178 9.73 5.56 -19.03
CA TYR A 178 9.47 4.13 -19.19
C TYR A 178 9.45 3.38 -17.85
N TYR A 179 10.39 3.68 -16.94
CA TYR A 179 10.39 3.10 -15.61
C TYR A 179 9.16 3.53 -14.80
N SER A 180 8.75 4.80 -14.91
CA SER A 180 7.56 5.32 -14.25
C SER A 180 6.27 4.65 -14.73
N ILE A 181 6.08 4.54 -16.05
CA ILE A 181 4.92 3.86 -16.65
C ILE A 181 4.95 2.37 -16.32
N GLY A 182 6.12 1.72 -16.42
CA GLY A 182 6.27 0.31 -16.08
C GLY A 182 5.90 0.01 -14.63
N GLY A 183 6.35 0.85 -13.68
CA GLY A 183 5.94 0.77 -12.28
C GLY A 183 4.42 0.95 -12.10
N PHE A 184 3.80 1.88 -12.83
CA PHE A 184 2.35 2.09 -12.78
C PHE A 184 1.55 0.90 -13.31
N VAL A 185 2.02 0.27 -14.39
CA VAL A 185 1.42 -0.95 -14.95
C VAL A 185 1.56 -2.12 -13.97
N LEU A 186 2.71 -2.25 -13.29
CA LEU A 186 2.90 -3.27 -12.26
C LEU A 186 2.03 -3.03 -11.03
N LEU A 187 1.70 -1.78 -10.71
CA LEU A 187 0.81 -1.43 -9.60
C LEU A 187 -0.65 -1.83 -9.85
N ALA A 188 -1.11 -1.77 -11.11
CA ALA A 188 -2.52 -1.98 -11.45
C ALA A 188 -3.10 -3.32 -10.98
N PRO A 189 -2.42 -4.49 -11.12
CA PRO A 189 -2.92 -5.75 -10.56
C PRO A 189 -3.13 -5.73 -9.04
N SER A 190 -2.20 -5.16 -8.27
CA SER A 190 -2.35 -5.06 -6.79
C SER A 190 -3.56 -4.19 -6.43
N LEU A 191 -3.73 -3.07 -7.14
CA LEU A 191 -4.90 -2.20 -6.98
C LEU A 191 -6.20 -2.95 -7.23
N ILE A 192 -6.27 -3.70 -8.33
CA ILE A 192 -7.45 -4.50 -8.69
C ILE A 192 -7.73 -5.56 -7.64
N ILE A 193 -6.71 -6.28 -7.15
CA ILE A 193 -6.89 -7.31 -6.12
C ILE A 193 -7.54 -6.73 -4.86
N ILE A 194 -7.03 -5.60 -4.36
CA ILE A 194 -7.55 -4.97 -3.13
C ILE A 194 -8.96 -4.41 -3.35
N VAL A 195 -9.19 -3.68 -4.43
CA VAL A 195 -10.51 -3.09 -4.74
C VAL A 195 -11.56 -4.17 -4.98
N TRP A 196 -11.23 -5.19 -5.77
CA TRP A 196 -12.16 -6.30 -6.02
C TRP A 196 -12.42 -7.11 -4.76
N ASN A 197 -11.42 -7.32 -3.90
CA ASN A 197 -11.65 -7.99 -2.62
C ASN A 197 -12.69 -7.21 -1.80
N ALA A 198 -12.56 -5.89 -1.70
CA ALA A 198 -13.48 -5.05 -0.93
C ALA A 198 -14.94 -5.14 -1.41
N THR A 199 -15.20 -5.22 -2.71
CA THR A 199 -16.58 -5.32 -3.25
C THR A 199 -17.23 -6.68 -3.00
N LEU A 200 -16.45 -7.69 -2.61
CA LEU A 200 -16.95 -9.02 -2.25
C LEU A 200 -17.10 -9.22 -0.73
N VAL A 201 -16.63 -8.27 0.08
CA VAL A 201 -16.72 -8.34 1.54
C VAL A 201 -18.13 -7.97 1.98
N THR A 202 -18.69 -8.78 2.88
CA THR A 202 -19.99 -8.51 3.51
C THR A 202 -19.81 -8.34 5.02
N GLY A 203 -20.64 -7.49 5.64
CA GLY A 203 -20.60 -7.24 7.09
C GLY A 203 -19.51 -6.27 7.58
N MET A 204 -18.73 -5.66 6.68
CA MET A 204 -17.78 -4.60 7.02
C MET A 204 -18.27 -3.26 6.45
N GLU A 205 -18.77 -2.37 7.32
CA GLU A 205 -19.23 -1.05 6.90
C GLU A 205 -18.07 -0.24 6.33
N ARG A 206 -18.27 0.38 5.16
CA ARG A 206 -17.33 1.30 4.47
C ARG A 206 -16.02 0.70 3.96
N VAL A 207 -15.95 -0.62 3.82
CA VAL A 207 -14.77 -1.31 3.28
C VAL A 207 -14.45 -0.92 1.83
N GLU A 208 -15.47 -0.64 1.01
CA GLU A 208 -15.28 -0.17 -0.35
C GLU A 208 -14.64 1.23 -0.40
N GLU A 209 -15.10 2.15 0.45
CA GLU A 209 -14.54 3.50 0.55
C GLU A 209 -13.08 3.49 0.99
N LEU A 210 -12.68 2.58 1.89
CA LEU A 210 -11.28 2.34 2.22
C LEU A 210 -10.50 1.93 0.96
N ALA A 211 -11.01 0.98 0.18
CA ALA A 211 -10.33 0.49 -1.01
C ALA A 211 -10.23 1.54 -2.12
N TYR A 212 -11.27 2.36 -2.34
CA TYR A 212 -11.23 3.48 -3.27
C TYR A 212 -10.28 4.59 -2.81
N THR A 213 -10.19 4.83 -1.50
CA THR A 213 -9.21 5.77 -0.94
C THR A 213 -7.79 5.26 -1.14
N TYR A 214 -7.54 3.97 -0.90
CA TYR A 214 -6.28 3.31 -1.21
C TYR A 214 -5.91 3.46 -2.69
N LEU A 215 -6.86 3.16 -3.59
CA LEU A 215 -6.69 3.31 -5.03
C LEU A 215 -6.26 4.74 -5.40
N ALA A 216 -6.99 5.75 -4.91
CA ALA A 216 -6.69 7.14 -5.21
C ALA A 216 -5.29 7.54 -4.72
N LEU A 217 -4.93 7.18 -3.48
CA LEU A 217 -3.66 7.56 -2.88
C LEU A 217 -2.46 6.87 -3.55
N TYR A 218 -2.56 5.59 -3.88
CA TYR A 218 -1.49 4.86 -4.58
C TYR A 218 -1.33 5.34 -6.03
N VAL A 219 -2.42 5.71 -6.71
CA VAL A 219 -2.34 6.36 -8.02
C VAL A 219 -1.60 7.70 -7.94
N LEU A 220 -1.83 8.50 -6.89
CA LEU A 220 -1.14 9.79 -6.72
C LEU A 220 0.38 9.63 -6.59
N PHE A 221 0.90 8.55 -5.99
CA PHE A 221 2.35 8.27 -6.00
C PHE A 221 2.90 8.09 -7.42
N GLY A 222 2.18 7.31 -8.24
CA GLY A 222 2.55 7.06 -9.63
C GLY A 222 2.48 8.34 -10.48
N LEU A 223 1.42 9.13 -10.30
CA LEU A 223 1.26 10.41 -10.98
C LEU A 223 2.34 11.41 -10.55
N HIS A 224 2.65 11.52 -9.27
CA HIS A 224 3.71 12.40 -8.77
C HIS A 224 5.06 12.08 -9.41
N ASN A 225 5.42 10.80 -9.50
CA ASN A 225 6.64 10.37 -10.18
C ASN A 225 6.63 10.74 -11.66
N LEU A 226 5.56 10.39 -12.37
CA LEU A 226 5.44 10.64 -13.80
C LEU A 226 5.47 12.15 -14.10
N PHE A 227 4.76 12.95 -13.31
CA PHE A 227 4.67 14.40 -13.48
C PHE A 227 6.01 15.09 -13.22
N ASP A 228 6.83 14.62 -12.27
CA ASP A 228 8.20 15.09 -12.11
C ASP A 228 9.01 14.94 -13.42
N HIS A 229 8.75 13.86 -14.17
CA HIS A 229 9.41 13.59 -15.42
C HIS A 229 8.80 14.32 -16.63
N VAL A 230 7.48 14.48 -16.72
CA VAL A 230 6.81 14.98 -17.94
C VAL A 230 6.29 16.42 -17.84
N LEU A 231 6.04 16.95 -16.64
CA LEU A 231 5.43 18.27 -16.45
C LEU A 231 6.42 19.24 -15.82
N ALA A 232 6.94 20.19 -16.62
CA ALA A 232 7.86 21.21 -16.12
C ALA A 232 7.28 22.03 -14.96
N PHE A 233 6.01 22.43 -15.03
CA PHE A 233 5.38 23.21 -13.96
C PHE A 233 5.36 22.44 -12.64
N TRP A 234 5.08 21.13 -12.67
CA TRP A 234 5.04 20.27 -11.49
C TRP A 234 6.43 20.15 -10.87
N ARG A 235 7.42 19.76 -11.69
CA ARG A 235 8.83 19.66 -11.29
C ARG A 235 9.41 20.99 -10.81
N ASN A 236 8.88 22.13 -11.25
CA ASN A 236 9.32 23.45 -10.79
C ASN A 236 8.60 23.91 -9.52
N ALA A 237 7.34 23.53 -9.32
CA ALA A 237 6.56 23.88 -8.14
C ALA A 237 6.89 22.99 -6.94
N ILE A 238 6.80 21.67 -7.10
CA ILE A 238 6.87 20.70 -6.00
C ILE A 238 8.23 20.02 -6.03
N ASP A 239 8.96 20.04 -4.91
CA ASP A 239 10.15 19.21 -4.78
C ASP A 239 9.74 17.73 -4.65
N ARG A 240 10.38 16.87 -5.44
CA ARG A 240 10.03 15.45 -5.55
C ARG A 240 9.97 14.73 -4.20
N ASP A 241 11.02 14.85 -3.38
CA ASP A 241 11.11 14.15 -2.09
C ASP A 241 10.07 14.70 -1.11
N THR A 242 9.90 16.03 -1.12
CA THR A 242 8.90 16.70 -0.29
C THR A 242 7.48 16.25 -0.64
N GLY A 243 7.15 16.13 -1.94
CA GLY A 243 5.86 15.60 -2.40
C GLY A 243 5.64 14.15 -1.98
N TYR A 244 6.68 13.30 -2.06
CA TYR A 244 6.61 11.93 -1.57
C TYR A 244 6.37 11.85 -0.06
N ASN A 245 6.99 12.71 0.73
CA ASN A 245 6.77 12.75 2.19
C ASN A 245 5.31 13.08 2.52
N ILE A 246 4.70 14.08 1.85
CA ILE A 246 3.28 14.43 2.05
C ILE A 246 2.36 13.27 1.66
N LEU A 247 2.57 12.67 0.49
CA LEU A 247 1.77 11.52 0.04
C LEU A 247 1.93 10.30 0.96
N SER A 248 3.14 10.07 1.50
CA SER A 248 3.43 8.99 2.45
C SER A 248 2.64 9.14 3.74
N ILE A 249 2.65 10.34 4.34
CA ILE A 249 1.89 10.64 5.56
C ILE A 249 0.40 10.38 5.30
N ALA A 250 -0.15 10.98 4.24
CA ALA A 250 -1.56 10.88 3.90
C ALA A 250 -2.00 9.41 3.71
N THR A 251 -1.18 8.63 3.02
CA THR A 251 -1.47 7.24 2.67
C THR A 251 -1.36 6.32 3.86
N LYS A 252 -0.23 6.35 4.57
CA LYS A 252 0.02 5.41 5.66
C LYS A 252 -0.86 5.70 6.86
N ILE A 253 -0.93 6.95 7.32
CA ILE A 253 -1.79 7.32 8.46
C ILE A 253 -3.26 7.18 8.06
N GLY A 254 -3.64 7.70 6.89
CA GLY A 254 -5.02 7.67 6.44
C GLY A 254 -5.58 6.26 6.35
N LEU A 255 -4.91 5.38 5.60
CA LEU A 255 -5.38 4.01 5.40
C LEU A 255 -5.29 3.17 6.68
N SER A 256 -4.23 3.35 7.49
CA SER A 256 -4.09 2.66 8.77
C SER A 256 -5.26 2.95 9.70
N TRP A 257 -5.59 4.23 9.89
CA TRP A 257 -6.64 4.62 10.83
C TRP A 257 -8.04 4.34 10.31
N MET A 258 -8.26 4.40 8.99
CA MET A 258 -9.52 3.93 8.39
C MET A 258 -9.69 2.42 8.60
N LEU A 259 -8.65 1.61 8.36
CA LEU A 259 -8.71 0.16 8.56
C LEU A 259 -8.91 -0.22 10.04
N ILE A 260 -8.22 0.46 10.95
CA ILE A 260 -8.41 0.31 12.40
C ILE A 260 -9.87 0.60 12.75
N ALA A 261 -10.41 1.75 12.33
CA ALA A 261 -11.79 2.14 12.63
C ALA A 261 -12.82 1.13 12.10
N ILE A 262 -12.63 0.65 10.87
CA ILE A 262 -13.51 -0.37 10.26
C ILE A 262 -13.42 -1.67 11.07
N THR A 263 -12.21 -2.11 11.41
CA THR A 263 -12.00 -3.31 12.21
C THR A 263 -12.73 -3.20 13.54
N PHE A 264 -12.44 -2.17 14.35
CA PHE A 264 -13.09 -1.99 15.64
C PHE A 264 -14.61 -1.93 15.56
N LYS A 265 -15.16 -1.25 14.54
CA LYS A 265 -16.59 -1.21 14.30
C LYS A 265 -17.19 -2.57 13.96
N THR A 266 -16.59 -3.31 13.03
CA THR A 266 -17.06 -4.65 12.65
C THR A 266 -17.13 -5.58 13.85
N TYR A 267 -16.14 -5.51 14.74
CA TYR A 267 -16.14 -6.31 15.96
C TYR A 267 -17.18 -5.86 16.99
N LYS A 268 -17.35 -4.55 17.17
CA LYS A 268 -18.42 -3.99 18.03
C LYS A 268 -19.81 -4.42 17.53
N ASP A 269 -20.04 -4.34 16.22
CA ASP A 269 -21.31 -4.74 15.59
C ASP A 269 -21.55 -6.26 15.70
N ALA A 270 -20.48 -7.06 15.75
CA ALA A 270 -20.55 -8.51 16.01
C ALA A 270 -20.74 -8.87 17.49
N GLY A 271 -20.77 -7.89 18.40
CA GLY A 271 -20.95 -8.11 19.84
C GLY A 271 -19.68 -8.57 20.57
N VAL A 272 -18.50 -8.38 19.97
CA VAL A 272 -17.22 -8.67 20.63
C VAL A 272 -16.89 -7.55 21.61
N VAL A 273 -16.58 -7.93 22.85
CA VAL A 273 -16.12 -7.00 23.88
C VAL A 273 -14.70 -6.55 23.54
N LEU A 274 -14.53 -5.24 23.36
CA LEU A 274 -13.23 -4.61 23.09
C LEU A 274 -12.64 -4.14 24.41
N GLU A 275 -11.39 -4.51 24.70
CA GLU A 275 -10.63 -4.03 25.85
C GLU A 275 -9.37 -3.31 25.34
N PRO A 276 -9.19 -2.00 25.64
CA PRO A 276 -10.10 -1.13 26.39
C PRO A 276 -11.42 -0.87 25.64
N GLU A 277 -12.50 -0.55 26.39
CA GLU A 277 -13.77 -0.15 25.77
C GLU A 277 -13.59 1.18 25.04
N VAL A 278 -13.89 1.19 23.74
CA VAL A 278 -13.78 2.37 22.89
C VAL A 278 -15.17 2.85 22.52
N ASP A 279 -15.65 3.87 23.24
CA ASP A 279 -16.89 4.58 22.90
C ASP A 279 -16.62 5.70 21.89
N LEU A 280 -16.40 5.31 20.64
CA LEU A 280 -16.23 6.22 19.52
C LEU A 280 -17.29 5.95 18.45
N ASP A 281 -17.75 7.03 17.81
CA ASP A 281 -18.45 6.94 16.54
C ASP A 281 -17.43 6.66 15.43
N PHE A 282 -17.22 5.38 15.14
CA PHE A 282 -16.29 4.92 14.11
C PHE A 282 -16.70 5.35 12.70
N VAL A 283 -17.97 5.63 12.44
CA VAL A 283 -18.45 6.10 11.14
C VAL A 283 -18.06 7.56 10.96
N MET A 284 -18.31 8.40 11.97
CA MET A 284 -17.88 9.79 11.97
C MET A 284 -16.35 9.90 11.92
N LEU A 285 -15.61 9.04 12.64
CA LEU A 285 -14.15 8.99 12.57
C LEU A 285 -13.67 8.70 11.15
N GLN A 286 -14.29 7.75 10.45
CA GLN A 286 -13.94 7.43 9.06
C GLN A 286 -14.22 8.60 8.10
N ASP A 287 -15.34 9.31 8.25
CA ASP A 287 -15.61 10.52 7.46
C ASP A 287 -14.58 11.61 7.73
N ALA A 288 -14.28 11.87 9.01
CA ALA A 288 -13.28 12.84 9.41
C ALA A 288 -11.88 12.50 8.84
N LEU A 289 -11.48 11.23 8.89
CA LEU A 289 -10.24 10.76 8.31
C LEU A 289 -10.23 10.96 6.79
N ARG A 290 -11.28 10.56 6.07
CA ARG A 290 -11.36 10.71 4.60
C ARG A 290 -11.20 12.16 4.16
N TYR A 291 -11.99 13.07 4.74
CA TYR A 291 -11.92 14.49 4.39
C TYR A 291 -10.61 15.12 4.90
N GLY A 292 -10.12 14.69 6.06
CA GLY A 292 -8.83 15.11 6.60
C GLY A 292 -7.66 14.75 5.69
N ILE A 293 -7.64 13.53 5.13
CA ILE A 293 -6.62 13.07 4.18
C ILE A 293 -6.67 13.90 2.90
N ILE A 294 -7.87 14.11 2.33
CA ILE A 294 -8.04 14.94 1.12
C ILE A 294 -7.53 16.36 1.38
N GLY A 295 -7.95 16.97 2.48
CA GLY A 295 -7.49 18.30 2.90
C GLY A 295 -5.98 18.34 3.10
N PHE A 296 -5.40 17.33 3.75
CA PHE A 296 -3.96 17.23 3.99
C PHE A 296 -3.16 17.12 2.69
N VAL A 297 -3.61 16.31 1.72
CA VAL A 297 -2.93 16.19 0.43
C VAL A 297 -3.00 17.52 -0.34
N VAL A 298 -4.19 18.11 -0.45
CA VAL A 298 -4.39 19.36 -1.22
C VAL A 298 -3.60 20.51 -0.60
N LEU A 299 -3.78 20.74 0.71
CA LEU A 299 -3.12 21.84 1.42
C LEU A 299 -1.62 21.58 1.58
N GLY A 300 -1.22 20.32 1.85
CA GLY A 300 0.18 19.94 2.00
C GLY A 300 0.96 20.16 0.70
N LEU A 301 0.43 19.71 -0.44
CA LEU A 301 1.06 19.97 -1.75
C LEU A 301 1.05 21.46 -2.10
N ALA A 302 -0.02 22.20 -1.78
CA ALA A 302 -0.06 23.65 -2.00
C ALA A 302 1.00 24.40 -1.18
N ILE A 303 1.14 24.07 0.12
CA ILE A 303 2.18 24.65 0.99
C ILE A 303 3.56 24.32 0.45
N VAL A 304 3.81 23.05 0.09
CA VAL A 304 5.09 22.61 -0.47
C VAL A 304 5.44 23.35 -1.77
N ALA A 305 4.45 23.62 -2.63
CA ALA A 305 4.65 24.39 -3.84
C ALA A 305 5.04 25.87 -3.58
N MET A 306 4.77 26.38 -2.39
CA MET A 306 5.15 27.74 -1.96
C MET A 306 6.50 27.77 -1.23
N LEU A 307 7.06 26.63 -0.84
CA LEU A 307 8.34 26.58 -0.13
C LEU A 307 9.52 26.73 -1.09
N PRO A 308 10.58 27.47 -0.70
CA PRO A 308 11.80 27.55 -1.49
C PRO A 308 12.41 26.17 -1.67
N LYS A 309 12.69 25.79 -2.91
CA LYS A 309 13.39 24.53 -3.19
C LYS A 309 14.80 24.56 -2.62
N PRO A 310 15.30 23.43 -2.07
CA PRO A 310 16.70 23.31 -1.73
C PRO A 310 17.54 23.62 -2.97
N GLY A 311 18.65 24.35 -2.81
CA GLY A 311 19.49 24.76 -3.91
C GLY A 311 20.05 23.55 -4.67
N THR A 312 19.37 23.16 -5.74
CA THR A 312 19.85 22.22 -6.74
C THR A 312 19.77 22.92 -8.09
N ALA A 313 20.75 22.67 -8.96
CA ALA A 313 20.74 23.16 -10.32
C ALA A 313 19.39 22.75 -10.95
N ALA A 314 18.65 23.74 -11.48
CA ALA A 314 17.41 23.50 -12.18
C ALA A 314 17.61 22.35 -13.17
N VAL A 315 16.80 21.29 -13.05
CA VAL A 315 16.89 20.15 -13.96
C VAL A 315 16.65 20.71 -15.37
N PRO A 316 17.63 20.61 -16.30
CA PRO A 316 17.49 21.21 -17.62
C PRO A 316 16.22 20.69 -18.27
N GLY A 317 15.46 21.59 -18.90
CA GLY A 317 14.29 21.19 -19.65
C GLY A 317 14.65 20.16 -20.72
N THR A 318 13.70 19.33 -21.14
CA THR A 318 13.89 18.42 -22.27
C THR A 318 14.32 19.19 -23.53
N ARG A 319 14.95 18.53 -24.51
CA ARG A 319 15.24 19.20 -25.80
C ARG A 319 13.99 19.82 -26.42
N ALA A 320 12.82 19.19 -26.26
CA ALA A 320 11.55 19.73 -26.71
C ALA A 320 11.11 20.99 -25.93
N GLU A 321 11.32 21.03 -24.61
CA GLU A 321 11.09 22.22 -23.77
C GLU A 321 12.08 23.35 -24.11
N GLN A 322 13.36 23.02 -24.33
CA GLN A 322 14.41 23.97 -24.73
C GLN A 322 14.18 24.52 -26.15
N GLN A 323 13.55 23.73 -27.03
CA GLN A 323 13.19 24.12 -28.39
C GLN A 323 11.81 24.77 -28.49
N GLY A 324 11.11 25.01 -27.37
CA GLY A 324 9.79 25.64 -27.35
C GLY A 324 8.68 24.82 -28.00
N LEU A 325 8.88 23.51 -28.22
CA LEU A 325 7.92 22.62 -28.88
C LEU A 325 6.75 22.23 -27.96
N MET A 326 6.85 22.50 -26.65
CA MET A 326 5.83 22.24 -25.64
C MET A 326 5.05 23.51 -25.21
N MET A 327 5.44 24.70 -25.69
CA MET A 327 4.71 25.96 -25.43
C MET A 327 4.38 26.67 -26.75
N LYS A 328 3.26 26.28 -27.35
CA LYS A 328 2.47 27.16 -28.21
C LYS A 328 1.01 26.91 -27.89
N ASP A 329 0.51 27.63 -26.90
CA ASP A 329 -0.79 28.32 -26.95
C ASP A 329 -1.28 28.63 -25.55
N THR A 330 -0.92 29.82 -25.07
CA THR A 330 -1.77 30.57 -24.14
C THR A 330 -1.90 31.98 -24.68
N ARG A 331 -2.73 32.12 -25.71
CA ARG A 331 -3.51 33.33 -25.96
C ARG A 331 -4.98 32.92 -25.93
N VAL A 332 -5.59 33.08 -24.77
CA VAL A 332 -7.00 33.48 -24.63
C VAL A 332 -7.01 34.54 -23.54
#